data_AF-A0A7V1LTN5-F1
#
_entry.id   AF-A0A7V1LTN5-F1
#
_cell.length_a   1.000
_cell.length_b   1.000
_cell.length_c   1.000
_cell.angle_alpha   90.00
_cell.angle_beta   90.00
_cell.angle_gamma   90.00
#
_symmetry.space_group_name_H-M   'P 1'
#
loop_
_entity.id
_entity.type
_entity.pdbx_description
1 polymer ?
#
loop_
_entity_poly.entity_id
_entity_poly.type
_entity_poly.pdbx_seq_one_letter_code
_entity_poly.pdbx_strand_id
1 'polypeptide(L)'
;MPQIRAITINGKLIEKAKWEVNTISNMREGQSLQISITVNDDKLINLCGKQNSIDCVIEKEEDGSHYVVLTMKIMSFRHMLDHSTSELDSQVYLSPINRAVEEILTFLLDKEKCNPKFIEILKQM
;
A
#
# COMPACT_ATOMS: atom_id res chain seq x y z
N MET A 1 -11.67 15.65 -9.87
CA MET A 1 -11.28 14.26 -10.25
C MET A 1 -11.42 13.42 -8.99
N PRO A 2 -12.06 12.23 -9.03
CA PRO A 2 -12.30 11.47 -7.80
C PRO A 2 -10.96 11.17 -7.11
N GLN A 3 -10.81 11.66 -5.88
CA GLN A 3 -9.65 11.35 -5.06
C GLN A 3 -9.88 10.00 -4.38
N ILE A 4 -8.91 9.10 -4.44
CA ILE A 4 -8.93 7.86 -3.67
C ILE A 4 -8.10 8.08 -2.42
N ARG A 5 -8.75 7.98 -1.27
CA ARG A 5 -8.08 7.94 0.03
C ARG A 5 -8.13 6.50 0.54
N ALA A 6 -6.98 5.83 0.55
CA ALA A 6 -6.89 4.50 1.10
C ALA A 6 -6.51 4.56 2.58
N ILE A 7 -7.32 3.92 3.43
CA ILE A 7 -7.07 3.82 4.86
C ILE A 7 -6.75 2.36 5.16
N THR A 8 -5.59 2.13 5.78
CA THR A 8 -5.20 0.80 6.25
C THR A 8 -6.00 0.42 7.51
N ILE A 9 -6.09 -0.88 7.82
CA ILE A 9 -6.75 -1.37 9.06
C ILE A 9 -6.16 -0.77 10.36
N ASN A 10 -4.94 -0.24 10.31
CA ASN A 10 -4.29 0.46 11.43
C ASN A 10 -4.53 1.99 11.42
N GLY A 11 -5.51 2.46 10.65
CA GLY A 11 -5.93 3.87 10.60
C GLY A 11 -4.97 4.80 9.88
N LYS A 12 -3.93 4.28 9.21
CA LYS A 12 -3.01 5.11 8.43
C LYS A 12 -3.54 5.39 7.04
N LEU A 13 -3.52 6.67 6.69
CA LEU A 13 -3.87 7.17 5.37
C LEU A 13 -2.70 6.97 4.40
N ILE A 14 -2.98 6.39 3.25
CA ILE A 14 -2.02 6.24 2.15
C ILE A 14 -2.33 7.35 1.13
N GLU A 15 -1.56 8.44 1.18
CA GLU A 15 -1.76 9.62 0.32
C GLU A 15 -0.91 9.61 -0.96
N LYS A 16 0.11 8.73 -1.04
CA LYS A 16 1.12 8.72 -2.11
C LYS A 16 1.02 7.55 -3.09
N ALA A 17 -0.05 6.76 -3.02
CA ALA A 17 -0.23 5.64 -3.95
C ALA A 17 -0.67 6.15 -5.34
N LYS A 18 -0.04 5.60 -6.39
CA LYS A 18 -0.54 5.77 -7.77
C LYS A 18 -1.77 4.86 -7.95
N TRP A 19 -2.86 5.41 -8.48
CA TRP A 19 -4.11 4.67 -8.78
C TRP A 19 -4.46 4.83 -10.25
N GLU A 20 -4.99 3.80 -10.90
CA GLU A 20 -5.57 3.97 -12.24
C GLU A 20 -6.93 4.69 -12.15
N VAL A 21 -7.17 5.64 -13.06
CA VAL A 21 -8.28 6.62 -12.98
C VAL A 21 -9.68 5.97 -13.12
N ASN A 22 -9.77 4.75 -13.66
CA ASN A 22 -11.03 4.02 -13.85
C ASN A 22 -11.31 2.95 -12.78
N THR A 23 -10.52 2.90 -11.72
CA THR A 23 -10.56 1.75 -10.79
C THR A 23 -11.80 1.79 -9.91
N ILE A 24 -12.24 2.96 -9.43
CA ILE A 24 -13.24 3.10 -8.36
C ILE A 24 -14.59 2.48 -8.69
N SER A 25 -15.16 2.76 -9.88
CA SER A 25 -16.51 2.31 -10.25
C SER A 25 -16.63 0.79 -10.39
N ASN A 26 -15.50 0.10 -10.53
CA ASN A 26 -15.43 -1.35 -10.70
C ASN A 26 -14.86 -2.09 -9.48
N MET A 27 -14.43 -1.37 -8.44
CA MET A 27 -13.94 -1.98 -7.20
C MET A 27 -15.08 -2.69 -6.46
N ARG A 28 -14.76 -3.86 -5.91
CA ARG A 28 -15.67 -4.63 -5.06
C ARG A 28 -14.96 -5.09 -3.80
N GLU A 29 -15.74 -5.18 -2.71
CA GLU A 29 -15.25 -5.79 -1.48
C GLU A 29 -14.76 -7.21 -1.74
N GLY A 30 -13.67 -7.59 -1.07
CA GLY A 30 -13.03 -8.88 -1.22
C GLY A 30 -12.03 -8.98 -2.37
N GLN A 31 -12.00 -8.03 -3.32
CA GLN A 31 -11.00 -7.99 -4.38
C GLN A 31 -9.62 -7.59 -3.83
N SER A 32 -8.59 -8.03 -4.55
CA SER A 32 -7.22 -7.57 -4.32
C SER A 32 -6.96 -6.26 -5.06
N LEU A 33 -6.23 -5.37 -4.41
CA LEU A 33 -5.78 -4.10 -4.93
C LEU A 33 -4.28 -3.97 -4.64
N GLN A 34 -3.51 -3.68 -5.67
CA GLN A 34 -2.07 -3.43 -5.51
C GLN A 34 -1.84 -1.95 -5.23
N ILE A 35 -0.98 -1.67 -4.27
CA ILE A 35 -0.50 -0.32 -3.97
C ILE A 35 1.01 -0.27 -4.17
N SER A 36 1.49 0.77 -4.85
CA SER A 36 2.93 1.00 -5.04
C SER A 36 3.40 2.12 -4.12
N ILE A 37 4.41 1.84 -3.30
CA ILE A 37 5.00 2.80 -2.36
C ILE A 37 6.51 2.91 -2.66
N THR A 38 7.00 4.13 -2.83
CA THR A 38 8.43 4.39 -3.03
C THR A 38 9.26 3.90 -1.83
N VAL A 39 10.36 3.22 -2.12
CA VAL A 39 11.31 2.71 -1.13
C VAL A 39 12.72 3.16 -1.47
N ASN A 40 13.43 3.65 -0.45
CA ASN A 40 14.83 4.06 -0.55
C ASN A 40 15.74 3.26 0.40
N ASP A 41 15.19 2.27 1.11
CA ASP A 41 15.91 1.46 2.09
C ASP A 41 16.46 0.21 1.41
N ASP A 42 17.77 0.18 1.16
CA ASP A 42 18.45 -0.91 0.44
C ASP A 42 18.20 -2.29 1.06
N LYS A 43 18.05 -2.35 2.39
CA LYS A 43 17.80 -3.61 3.11
C LYS A 43 16.40 -4.12 2.85
N LEU A 44 15.42 -3.21 2.81
CA LEU A 44 14.05 -3.55 2.45
C LEU A 44 13.95 -3.96 0.98
N ILE A 45 14.65 -3.25 0.09
CA ILE A 45 14.73 -3.60 -1.34
C ILE A 45 15.30 -5.01 -1.50
N ASN A 46 16.40 -5.33 -0.81
CA ASN A 46 17.02 -6.66 -0.86
C ASN A 46 16.11 -7.75 -0.28
N LEU A 47 15.45 -7.48 0.87
CA LEU A 47 14.50 -8.42 1.47
C LEU A 47 13.35 -8.75 0.52
N CYS A 48 12.69 -7.72 -0.02
CA CYS A 48 11.57 -7.89 -0.93
C CYS A 48 12.01 -8.53 -2.25
N GLY A 49 13.18 -8.19 -2.77
CA GLY A 49 13.78 -8.81 -3.95
C GLY A 49 14.09 -10.30 -3.76
N LYS A 50 14.49 -10.73 -2.55
CA LYS A 50 14.69 -12.16 -2.23
C LYS A 50 13.38 -12.91 -2.04
N GLN A 51 12.38 -12.28 -1.42
CA GLN A 51 11.06 -12.90 -1.20
C GLN A 51 10.23 -12.99 -2.48
N ASN A 52 10.40 -12.03 -3.40
CA ASN A 52 9.71 -11.84 -4.67
C ASN A 52 8.48 -12.72 -4.87
N SER A 53 7.36 -12.29 -4.31
CA SER A 53 6.11 -13.03 -4.30
C SER A 53 5.03 -12.25 -5.03
N ILE A 54 3.95 -12.91 -5.46
CA ILE A 54 2.81 -12.22 -6.07
C ILE A 54 2.17 -11.18 -5.15
N ASP A 55 2.37 -11.31 -3.83
CA ASP A 55 1.83 -10.40 -2.83
C ASP A 55 2.75 -9.20 -2.54
N CYS A 56 4.02 -9.28 -2.94
CA CYS A 56 5.04 -8.25 -2.74
C CYS A 56 6.13 -8.31 -3.82
N VAL A 57 6.18 -7.29 -4.68
CA VAL A 57 7.13 -7.17 -5.80
C VAL A 57 7.93 -5.88 -5.66
N ILE A 58 9.21 -5.91 -6.06
CA ILE A 58 10.01 -4.70 -6.24
C ILE A 58 10.00 -4.32 -7.71
N GLU A 59 9.59 -3.09 -8.00
CA GLU A 59 9.69 -2.48 -9.31
C GLU A 59 10.74 -1.38 -9.31
N LYS A 60 11.35 -1.16 -10.48
CA LYS A 60 12.33 -0.11 -10.71
C LYS A 60 11.90 0.70 -11.93
N GLU A 61 11.76 2.01 -11.76
CA GLU A 61 11.46 2.94 -12.85
C GLU A 61 12.74 3.29 -13.63
N GLU A 62 12.60 3.88 -14.82
CA GLU A 62 13.72 4.29 -15.69
C GLU A 62 14.66 5.31 -15.04
N ASP A 63 14.14 6.12 -14.11
CA ASP A 63 14.89 7.11 -13.33
C ASP A 63 15.74 6.49 -12.20
N GLY A 64 15.60 5.18 -11.98
CA GLY A 64 16.30 4.43 -10.92
C GLY A 64 15.57 4.35 -9.59
N SER A 65 14.38 4.96 -9.47
CA SER A 65 13.54 4.89 -8.27
C SER A 65 12.97 3.49 -8.06
N HIS A 66 12.96 3.01 -6.81
CA HIS A 66 12.39 1.70 -6.45
C HIS A 66 11.03 1.86 -5.77
N TYR A 67 10.13 0.93 -6.08
CA TYR A 67 8.80 0.85 -5.49
C TYR A 67 8.57 -0.55 -4.97
N VAL A 68 7.97 -0.66 -3.79
CA VAL A 68 7.37 -1.91 -3.34
C VAL A 68 5.92 -1.90 -3.75
N VAL A 69 5.54 -2.88 -4.57
CA VAL A 69 4.15 -3.16 -4.92
C VAL A 69 3.61 -4.18 -3.92
N LEU A 70 2.59 -3.79 -3.17
CA LEU A 70 2.00 -4.58 -2.10
C LEU A 70 0.55 -4.93 -2.43
N THR A 71 0.22 -6.22 -2.33
CA THR A 71 -1.15 -6.70 -2.56
C THR A 71 -1.98 -6.57 -1.29
N MET A 72 -3.05 -5.79 -1.38
CA MET A 72 -4.01 -5.53 -0.32
C MET A 72 -5.36 -6.11 -0.68
N LYS A 73 -6.19 -6.44 0.31
CA LYS A 73 -7.59 -6.80 0.14
C LYS A 73 -8.49 -5.61 0.42
N ILE A 74 -9.44 -5.35 -0.46
CA ILE A 74 -10.50 -4.37 -0.25
C ILE A 74 -11.46 -4.92 0.81
N MET A 75 -11.52 -4.25 1.94
CA MET A 75 -12.41 -4.63 3.05
C MET A 75 -13.76 -3.94 2.91
N SER A 76 -13.75 -2.65 2.58
CA SER A 76 -14.96 -1.89 2.30
C SER A 76 -14.63 -0.64 1.49
N PHE A 77 -15.64 -0.06 0.86
CA PHE A 77 -15.53 1.23 0.18
C PHE A 77 -16.69 2.13 0.58
N ARG A 78 -16.44 3.43 0.62
CA ARG A 78 -17.42 4.44 0.97
C ARG A 78 -17.31 5.59 -0.02
N HIS A 79 -18.41 5.88 -0.70
CA HIS A 79 -18.54 7.11 -1.47
C HIS A 79 -19.12 8.20 -0.57
N MET A 80 -18.55 9.38 -0.64
CA MET A 80 -18.98 10.58 0.06
C MET A 80 -19.19 11.68 -0.99
N LEU A 81 -20.26 12.44 -0.85
CA LEU A 81 -20.41 13.66 -1.62
C LEU A 81 -19.80 14.79 -0.80
N ASP A 82 -18.76 15.43 -1.33
CA ASP A 82 -18.24 16.64 -0.74
C ASP A 82 -19.17 17.81 -1.11
N HIS A 83 -19.96 18.25 -0.13
CA HIS A 83 -20.92 19.33 -0.32
C HIS A 83 -20.26 20.70 -0.60
N SER A 84 -18.97 20.87 -0.34
CA SER A 84 -18.24 22.11 -0.61
C SER A 84 -17.76 22.22 -2.06
N THR A 85 -17.45 21.08 -2.69
CA THR A 85 -16.95 21.01 -4.08
C THR A 85 -17.96 20.40 -5.05
N SER A 86 -19.06 19.84 -4.54
CA SER A 86 -20.02 19.01 -5.29
C SER A 86 -19.37 17.80 -5.98
N GLU A 87 -18.19 17.38 -5.55
CA GLU A 87 -17.47 16.23 -6.09
C GLU A 87 -17.72 14.96 -5.25
N LEU A 88 -17.60 13.79 -5.91
CA LEU A 88 -17.67 12.50 -5.25
C LEU A 88 -16.26 12.09 -4.76
N ASP A 89 -16.07 12.04 -3.45
CA ASP A 89 -14.88 11.50 -2.79
C ASP A 89 -15.09 10.03 -2.47
N SER A 90 -14.11 9.18 -2.77
CA SER A 90 -14.22 7.73 -2.52
C SER A 90 -13.11 7.26 -1.60
N GLN A 91 -13.52 6.69 -0.47
CA GLN A 91 -12.62 6.11 0.50
C GLN A 91 -12.65 4.60 0.40
N VAL A 92 -11.48 3.98 0.42
CA VAL A 92 -11.34 2.52 0.38
C VAL A 92 -10.59 2.07 1.61
N TYR A 93 -11.16 1.12 2.32
CA TYR A 93 -10.53 0.47 3.46
C TYR A 93 -9.81 -0.78 2.98
N LEU A 94 -8.50 -0.82 3.24
CA LEU A 94 -7.61 -1.87 2.77
C LEU A 94 -7.00 -2.64 3.96
N SER A 95 -6.91 -3.96 3.80
CA SER A 95 -6.16 -4.83 4.71
C SER A 95 -5.03 -5.51 3.95
N PRO A 96 -3.83 -5.66 4.53
CA PRO A 96 -2.79 -6.51 3.95
C PRO A 96 -3.32 -7.92 3.66
N ILE A 97 -2.92 -8.52 2.54
CA ILE A 97 -3.39 -9.87 2.18
C ILE A 97 -2.75 -10.97 3.04
N ASN A 98 -1.57 -10.68 3.61
CA ASN A 98 -0.85 -11.57 4.50
C ASN A 98 0.02 -10.76 5.50
N ARG A 99 0.65 -11.47 6.45
CA ARG A 99 1.49 -10.88 7.50
C ARG A 99 2.76 -10.22 6.97
N ALA A 100 3.37 -10.75 5.91
CA ALA A 100 4.57 -10.17 5.34
C ALA A 100 4.29 -8.79 4.72
N VAL A 101 3.20 -8.67 3.96
CA VAL A 101 2.72 -7.39 3.42
C VAL A 101 2.41 -6.40 4.53
N GLU A 102 1.78 -6.85 5.63
CA GLU A 102 1.52 -6.00 6.80
C GLU A 102 2.80 -5.44 7.42
N GLU A 103 3.82 -6.28 7.62
CA GLU A 103 5.08 -5.84 8.23
C GLU A 103 5.85 -4.88 7.33
N ILE A 104 5.89 -5.13 6.02
CA ILE A 104 6.51 -4.24 5.04
C ILE A 104 5.75 -2.91 4.97
N LEU A 105 4.42 -2.94 4.88
CA LEU A 105 3.59 -1.74 4.86
C LEU A 105 3.75 -0.93 6.14
N THR A 106 3.78 -1.60 7.29
CA THR A 106 3.99 -0.95 8.58
C THR A 106 5.38 -0.31 8.61
N PHE A 107 6.42 -0.94 8.09
CA PHE A 107 7.75 -0.32 8.03
C PHE A 107 7.81 0.91 7.13
N LEU A 108 7.10 0.88 6.00
CA LEU A 108 7.05 2.00 5.06
C LEU A 108 6.24 3.19 5.62
N LEU A 109 5.22 2.94 6.44
CA LEU A 109 4.32 3.97 6.97
C LEU A 109 4.64 4.38 8.42
N ASP A 110 5.20 3.48 9.23
CA ASP A 110 5.43 3.60 10.68
C ASP A 110 6.51 2.64 11.22
N LYS A 111 7.77 3.07 11.15
CA LYS A 111 8.87 2.25 11.67
C LYS A 111 8.74 1.96 13.18
N GLU A 112 8.08 2.82 13.96
CA GLU A 112 7.94 2.65 15.41
C GLU A 112 6.96 1.53 15.79
N LYS A 113 5.95 1.27 14.94
CA LYS A 113 4.97 0.20 15.14
C LYS A 113 5.38 -1.12 14.51
N CYS A 114 6.58 -1.20 13.94
CA CYS A 114 7.08 -2.43 13.38
C CYS A 114 7.31 -3.48 14.45
N ASN A 115 7.05 -4.74 14.07
CA ASN A 115 7.46 -5.89 14.85
C ASN A 115 9.00 -5.86 15.02
N PRO A 116 9.54 -5.88 16.26
CA PRO A 116 10.99 -5.86 16.48
C PRO A 116 11.73 -6.98 15.75
N LYS A 117 11.11 -8.16 15.61
CA LYS A 117 11.70 -9.29 14.87
C LYS A 117 11.88 -8.99 13.38
N PHE A 118 10.96 -8.25 12.79
CA PHE A 118 11.07 -7.81 11.38
C PHE A 118 12.23 -6.84 11.20
N ILE A 119 12.42 -5.92 12.15
CA ILE A 119 13.56 -5.00 12.17
C ILE A 119 14.89 -5.76 12.29
N GLU A 120 14.94 -6.81 13.12
CA GLU A 120 16.13 -7.67 13.24
C GLU A 120 16.45 -8.41 11.94
N ILE A 121 15.44 -8.95 11.26
CA ILE A 121 15.59 -9.58 9.94
C ILE A 121 16.17 -8.58 8.94
N LEU A 122 15.64 -7.35 8.88
CA LEU A 122 16.17 -6.30 8.02
C LEU A 122 17.62 -5.96 8.35
N LYS A 123 18.01 -5.94 9.64
CA LYS A 123 19.40 -5.66 10.03
C LYS A 123 20.40 -6.69 9.49
N GLN A 124 19.95 -7.93 9.26
CA GLN A 124 20.77 -9.04 8.76
C GLN A 124 20.85 -9.13 7.22
N MET A 125 20.08 -8.28 6.51
CA MET A 125 20.15 -8.13 5.05
C MET A 125 21.22 -7.12 4.64
#